data_AF-A0A2A3VHM7-F1
#
_entry.id   AF-A0A2A3VHM7-F1
#
_cell.length_a   1.000
_cell.length_b   1.000
_cell.length_c   1.000
_cell.angle_alpha   90.00
_cell.angle_beta   90.00
_cell.angle_gamma   90.00
#
_symmetry.space_group_name_H-M   'P 1'
#
loop_
_entity.id
_entity.type
_entity.pdbx_description
1 polymer ?
#
loop_
_entity_poly.entity_id
_entity_poly.type
_entity_poly.pdbx_seq_one_letter_code
_entity_poly.pdbx_strand_id
1 'polypeptide(L)'
;MPSPSCPRAHRAGAAVPSPILRARHLSAVRGDGRALFTGLELVLPRGPVALIGANGSGKTTLLRLLAGALPPGEASIDTDARIAWLPQLQDALPARVVDLLGAGPHVDALRRVLAGRGDARDLACIDDDWTLEADLRAQLDAAGLAAVDLDADPAQLSGGERQQLRLLALLRGDAGVLLLDEPSIFLDAAASAYWRDRVLVHPGAVLVVTHDPAWLAAMPGILELRDGALHRTDGNLDVWRAAQAARRALEAEALDAARTERSRTRRDAMLARARIEQRSARGRRDARTENQSPLLLDHRADRADRARARTQAGLTSRVDAADTAARRAYAAMEHVAAPDFVDRVALALPEGRRILTFEDVHPCAPSPRGALTWTCSGPVRIGLEGRNGSGKSTLLRAIAGHGPLAHGQVTAHVPVQSLDQHLAALPAATPALDWLQSRMPDIPPAGIATRLALLGLPGARAAGTGDTVGWRTHARRHRRSRRVAAGRAAVAARRAGQPSRLRQCRRARRVAAGLARRAAGGQSRHGRARCARTDPQAAARWRHPDRRMTAPHTTRAPSGARVDHLRRALFRAPTPGCGCSRRW
;
A
#
# COMPACT_ATOMS: atom_id res chain seq x y z
N MET A 1 55.34 27.48 35.97
CA MET A 1 54.19 27.02 35.17
C MET A 1 54.31 25.51 35.02
N PRO A 2 53.33 24.76 35.56
CA PRO A 2 52.35 24.12 34.69
C PRO A 2 50.89 24.30 35.18
N SER A 3 50.00 23.93 34.27
CA SER A 3 48.60 24.34 34.09
C SER A 3 47.59 23.73 35.07
N PRO A 4 46.43 24.37 35.29
CA PRO A 4 45.37 23.84 36.14
C PRO A 4 44.60 22.71 35.46
N SER A 5 44.33 21.66 36.23
CA SER A 5 43.54 20.49 35.85
C SER A 5 42.08 20.86 35.57
N CYS A 6 41.58 20.45 34.40
CA CYS A 6 40.20 20.57 33.95
C CYS A 6 39.27 19.66 34.79
N PRO A 7 38.10 20.12 35.28
CA PRO A 7 37.18 19.30 36.04
C PRO A 7 36.48 18.27 35.13
N ARG A 8 36.37 17.03 35.61
CA ARG A 8 35.63 15.94 34.97
C ARG A 8 34.19 16.36 34.69
N ALA A 9 33.84 16.51 33.41
CA ALA A 9 32.46 16.62 32.98
C ALA A 9 31.73 15.31 33.31
N HIS A 10 30.81 15.37 34.28
CA HIS A 10 29.76 14.36 34.42
C HIS A 10 29.02 14.27 33.09
N ARG A 11 29.13 13.13 32.40
CA ARG A 11 28.20 12.76 31.33
C ARG A 11 26.82 12.67 31.96
N ALA A 12 26.03 13.73 31.81
CA ALA A 12 24.59 13.66 31.97
C ALA A 12 24.09 12.60 30.99
N GLY A 13 23.67 11.45 31.51
CA GLY A 13 22.97 10.45 30.71
C GLY A 13 21.76 11.13 30.09
N ALA A 14 21.69 11.17 28.77
CA ALA A 14 20.49 11.58 28.07
C ALA A 14 19.35 10.71 28.59
N ALA A 15 18.40 11.31 29.33
CA ALA A 15 17.23 10.61 29.82
C ALA A 15 16.50 10.02 28.60
N VAL A 16 16.49 8.70 28.49
CA VAL A 16 15.69 8.02 27.46
C VAL A 16 14.23 8.39 27.75
N PRO A 17 13.53 9.08 26.85
CA PRO A 17 12.15 9.47 27.10
C PRO A 17 11.33 8.21 27.36
N SER A 18 10.60 8.19 28.48
CA SER A 18 9.69 7.09 28.82
C SER A 18 8.76 6.83 27.63
N PRO A 19 8.67 5.60 27.12
CA PRO A 19 7.81 5.30 25.99
C PRO A 19 6.34 5.43 26.41
N ILE A 20 5.51 5.96 25.51
CA ILE A 20 4.08 6.16 25.76
C ILE A 20 3.32 4.83 25.65
N LEU A 21 3.77 3.94 24.76
CA LEU A 21 3.14 2.63 24.55
C LEU A 21 4.22 1.55 24.46
N ARG A 22 4.03 0.48 25.24
CA ARG A 22 4.80 -0.76 25.16
C ARG A 22 3.84 -1.91 24.85
N ALA A 23 4.12 -2.67 23.80
CA ALA A 23 3.39 -3.87 23.48
C ALA A 23 4.35 -5.08 23.42
N ARG A 24 3.98 -6.16 24.10
CA ARG A 24 4.78 -7.40 24.23
C ARG A 24 3.96 -8.59 23.82
N HIS A 25 4.64 -9.64 23.34
CA HIS A 25 4.04 -10.91 22.95
C HIS A 25 2.92 -10.80 21.89
N LEU A 26 2.96 -9.76 21.04
CA LEU A 26 1.98 -9.58 19.98
C LEU A 26 2.08 -10.75 19.00
N SER A 27 0.97 -11.44 18.79
CA SER A 27 0.90 -12.57 17.87
C SER A 27 -0.34 -12.48 17.01
N ALA A 28 -0.18 -12.74 15.71
CA ALA A 28 -1.28 -12.72 14.77
C ALA A 28 -1.15 -13.84 13.75
N VAL A 29 -2.27 -14.48 13.44
CA VAL A 29 -2.37 -15.54 12.44
C VAL A 29 -3.27 -15.08 11.31
N ARG A 30 -2.92 -15.48 10.09
CA ARG A 30 -3.67 -15.17 8.88
C ARG A 30 -4.85 -16.15 8.73
N GLY A 31 -5.83 -15.79 7.91
CA GLY A 31 -7.01 -16.63 7.68
C GLY A 31 -6.74 -18.01 7.07
N ASP A 32 -5.54 -18.26 6.54
CA ASP A 32 -5.06 -19.54 6.02
C ASP A 32 -4.19 -20.33 7.03
N GLY A 33 -4.15 -19.89 8.30
CA GLY A 33 -3.44 -20.57 9.39
C GLY A 33 -1.95 -20.24 9.50
N ARG A 34 -1.37 -19.48 8.56
CA ARG A 34 0.05 -19.05 8.69
C ARG A 34 0.18 -17.89 9.66
N ALA A 35 1.17 -17.95 10.55
CA ALA A 35 1.52 -16.82 11.41
C ALA A 35 1.95 -15.61 10.56
N LEU A 36 1.44 -14.43 10.91
CA LEU A 36 1.93 -13.15 10.41
C LEU A 36 3.17 -12.71 11.19
N PHE A 37 3.08 -12.81 12.52
CA PHE A 37 4.14 -12.58 13.48
C PHE A 37 3.78 -13.29 14.79
N THR A 38 4.80 -13.68 15.56
CA THR A 38 4.64 -14.38 16.84
C THR A 38 5.61 -13.76 17.84
N GLY A 39 5.10 -13.37 19.01
CA GLY A 39 5.93 -12.81 20.08
C GLY A 39 6.53 -11.43 19.75
N LEU A 40 5.88 -10.66 18.87
CA LEU A 40 6.38 -9.37 18.42
C LEU A 40 6.38 -8.34 19.58
N GLU A 41 7.47 -7.59 19.69
CA GLU A 41 7.62 -6.50 20.65
C GLU A 41 7.63 -5.15 19.92
N LEU A 42 6.92 -4.17 20.49
CA LEU A 42 6.86 -2.82 19.98
C LEU A 42 6.98 -1.83 21.13
N VAL A 43 7.84 -0.83 20.94
CA VAL A 43 7.97 0.32 21.84
C VAL A 43 7.79 1.58 21.02
N LEU A 44 6.75 2.37 21.36
CA LEU A 44 6.50 3.66 20.73
C LEU A 44 6.95 4.79 21.67
N PRO A 45 8.02 5.53 21.30
CA PRO A 45 8.40 6.75 22.00
C PRO A 45 7.43 7.89 21.66
N ARG A 46 7.64 9.04 22.30
CA ARG A 46 7.04 10.31 21.87
C ARG A 46 7.46 10.64 20.43
N GLY A 47 6.54 11.22 19.67
CA GLY A 47 6.75 11.64 18.30
C GLY A 47 6.36 10.60 17.24
N PRO A 48 6.51 10.96 15.96
CA PRO A 48 6.03 10.16 14.85
C PRO A 48 7.02 9.10 14.37
N VAL A 49 6.51 7.92 14.07
CA VAL A 49 7.25 6.78 13.52
C VAL A 49 6.44 6.19 12.37
N ALA A 50 7.07 5.94 11.23
CA ALA A 50 6.43 5.22 10.13
C ALA A 50 6.50 3.71 10.32
N LEU A 51 5.49 2.98 9.86
CA LEU A 51 5.48 1.53 9.76
C LEU A 51 5.33 1.11 8.29
N ILE A 52 6.35 0.43 7.78
CA ILE A 52 6.38 -0.12 6.42
C ILE A 52 6.54 -1.64 6.45
N GLY A 53 6.41 -2.28 5.29
CA GLY A 53 6.55 -3.73 5.13
C GLY A 53 5.74 -4.24 3.95
N ALA A 54 5.94 -5.50 3.57
CA ALA A 54 5.25 -6.09 2.44
C ALA A 54 3.72 -6.09 2.58
N ASN A 55 3.01 -6.16 1.45
CA ASN A 55 1.56 -6.32 1.46
C ASN A 55 1.21 -7.69 2.08
N GLY A 56 0.31 -7.67 3.06
CA GLY A 56 -0.06 -8.86 3.82
C GLY A 56 0.96 -9.30 4.88
N SER A 57 1.96 -8.47 5.22
CA SER A 57 2.87 -8.72 6.36
C SER A 57 2.18 -8.60 7.73
N GLY A 58 1.02 -7.95 7.79
CA GLY A 58 0.22 -7.81 9.01
C GLY A 58 0.18 -6.41 9.62
N LYS A 59 0.64 -5.35 8.91
CA LYS A 59 0.59 -3.94 9.38
C LYS A 59 -0.77 -3.54 9.95
N THR A 60 -1.83 -3.63 9.14
CA THR A 60 -3.21 -3.34 9.60
C THR A 60 -3.66 -4.23 10.75
N THR A 61 -3.21 -5.49 10.79
CA THR A 61 -3.51 -6.41 11.90
C THR A 61 -2.83 -5.98 13.19
N LEU A 62 -1.58 -5.50 13.11
CA LEU A 62 -0.84 -4.91 14.22
C LEU A 62 -1.57 -3.68 14.76
N LEU A 63 -2.00 -2.75 13.89
CA LEU A 63 -2.75 -1.57 14.33
C LEU A 63 -4.07 -1.96 15.01
N ARG A 64 -4.77 -2.98 14.50
CA ARG A 64 -6.00 -3.49 15.13
C ARG A 64 -5.76 -4.10 16.51
N LEU A 65 -4.65 -4.80 16.72
CA LEU A 65 -4.28 -5.32 18.04
C LEU A 65 -3.99 -4.16 19.00
N LEU A 66 -3.19 -3.18 18.57
CA LEU A 66 -2.85 -2.01 19.37
C LEU A 66 -4.07 -1.15 19.71
N ALA A 67 -5.01 -1.01 18.78
CA ALA A 67 -6.27 -0.27 18.99
C ALA A 67 -7.31 -1.04 19.81
N GLY A 68 -7.04 -2.29 20.23
CA GLY A 68 -8.00 -3.15 20.93
C GLY A 68 -9.16 -3.65 20.05
N ALA A 69 -9.07 -3.50 18.72
CA ALA A 69 -10.06 -3.96 17.76
C ALA A 69 -9.97 -5.47 17.47
N LEU A 70 -8.86 -6.11 17.86
CA LEU A 70 -8.67 -7.56 17.88
C LEU A 70 -8.33 -8.00 19.30
N PRO A 71 -8.80 -9.19 19.74
CA PRO A 71 -8.47 -9.72 21.05
C PRO A 71 -6.95 -9.91 21.18
N PRO A 72 -6.33 -9.46 22.27
CA PRO A 72 -4.88 -9.47 22.41
C PRO A 72 -4.27 -10.87 22.56
N GLY A 73 -5.06 -11.88 22.95
CA GLY A 73 -4.54 -13.20 23.25
C GLY A 73 -3.54 -13.13 24.42
N GLU A 74 -2.30 -13.56 24.19
CA GLU A 74 -1.18 -13.47 25.15
C GLU A 74 -0.48 -12.09 25.13
N ALA A 75 -0.91 -11.17 24.27
CA ALA A 75 -0.27 -9.86 24.17
C ALA A 75 -0.55 -8.99 25.40
N SER A 76 0.47 -8.27 25.85
CA SER A 76 0.38 -7.23 26.89
C SER A 76 0.61 -5.88 26.23
N ILE A 77 -0.37 -4.98 26.31
CA ILE A 77 -0.27 -3.60 25.81
C ILE A 77 -0.37 -2.69 27.04
N ASP A 78 0.69 -1.94 27.30
CA ASP A 78 0.87 -1.07 28.44
C ASP A 78 0.97 0.39 27.96
N THR A 79 -0.02 1.20 28.34
CA THR A 79 -0.10 2.63 28.03
C THR A 79 -1.07 3.34 28.98
N ASP A 80 -0.67 4.50 29.47
CA ASP A 80 -1.53 5.40 30.26
C ASP A 80 -2.32 6.39 29.37
N ALA A 81 -2.08 6.35 28.06
CA ALA A 81 -2.64 7.29 27.11
C ALA A 81 -3.82 6.68 26.34
N ARG A 82 -4.81 7.53 26.04
CA ARG A 82 -5.89 7.17 25.11
C ARG A 82 -5.32 6.91 23.71
N ILE A 83 -5.66 5.76 23.15
CA ILE A 83 -5.32 5.38 21.77
C ILE A 83 -6.46 5.79 20.83
N ALA A 84 -6.14 6.51 19.77
CA ALA A 84 -7.04 6.77 18.65
C ALA A 84 -6.50 6.14 17.37
N TRP A 85 -7.38 5.52 16.59
CA TRP A 85 -7.01 4.77 15.39
C TRP A 85 -7.81 5.23 14.18
N LEU A 86 -7.11 5.54 13.09
CA LEU A 86 -7.67 5.79 11.77
C LEU A 86 -7.53 4.53 10.90
N PRO A 87 -8.61 3.74 10.69
CA PRO A 87 -8.56 2.55 9.85
C PRO A 87 -8.47 2.87 8.36
N GLN A 88 -7.85 1.97 7.59
CA GLN A 88 -7.76 2.07 6.13
C GLN A 88 -9.14 1.98 5.44
N LEU A 89 -10.03 1.12 5.96
CA LEU A 89 -11.38 0.93 5.41
C LEU A 89 -12.36 1.90 6.07
N GLN A 90 -13.31 2.41 5.28
CA GLN A 90 -14.39 3.28 5.76
C GLN A 90 -15.31 2.48 6.69
N ASP A 91 -15.33 2.85 7.97
CA ASP A 91 -16.33 2.38 8.92
C ASP A 91 -17.73 2.87 8.51
N ALA A 92 -18.74 2.37 9.22
CA ALA A 92 -20.06 2.96 9.15
C ALA A 92 -19.94 4.44 9.59
N LEU A 93 -20.22 5.35 8.66
CA LEU A 93 -20.21 6.78 8.95
C LEU A 93 -21.46 7.13 9.77
N PRO A 94 -21.36 8.08 10.71
CA PRO A 94 -22.52 8.71 11.33
C PRO A 94 -23.43 9.38 10.30
N ALA A 95 -24.65 9.74 10.73
CA ALA A 95 -25.64 10.37 9.86
C ALA A 95 -25.29 11.81 9.47
N ARG A 96 -24.55 12.53 10.34
CA ARG A 96 -24.14 13.93 10.09
C ARG A 96 -22.63 14.11 10.25
N VAL A 97 -22.09 15.11 9.56
CA VAL A 97 -20.68 15.53 9.70
C VAL A 97 -20.35 15.92 11.14
N VAL A 98 -21.23 16.65 11.82
CA VAL A 98 -21.01 17.06 13.22
C VAL A 98 -20.90 15.88 14.19
N ASP A 99 -21.63 14.80 13.91
CA ASP A 99 -21.56 13.56 14.70
C ASP A 99 -20.23 12.81 14.43
N LEU A 100 -19.72 12.87 13.19
CA LEU A 100 -18.39 12.34 12.83
C LEU A 100 -17.25 13.09 13.54
N LEU A 101 -17.41 14.41 13.72
CA LEU A 101 -16.46 15.24 14.46
C LEU A 101 -16.57 15.08 15.99
N GLY A 102 -17.50 14.24 16.47
CA GLY A 102 -17.71 13.97 17.90
C GLY A 102 -18.42 15.11 18.64
N ALA A 103 -18.97 16.10 17.93
CA ALA A 103 -19.53 17.32 18.52
C ALA A 103 -21.07 17.42 18.43
N GLY A 104 -21.73 16.44 17.82
CA GLY A 104 -23.18 16.46 17.55
C GLY A 104 -24.05 16.85 18.75
N PRO A 105 -23.96 16.13 19.89
CA PRO A 105 -24.75 16.45 21.07
C PRO A 105 -24.54 17.87 21.60
N HIS A 106 -23.29 18.37 21.58
CA HIS A 106 -22.91 19.69 22.09
C HIS A 106 -23.40 20.80 21.17
N VAL A 107 -23.25 20.63 19.85
CA VAL A 107 -23.77 21.58 18.85
C VAL A 107 -25.31 21.62 18.88
N ASP A 108 -25.96 20.46 19.02
CA ASP A 108 -27.42 20.42 19.13
C ASP A 108 -27.91 21.10 20.42
N ALA A 109 -27.20 20.94 21.54
CA ALA A 109 -27.47 21.65 22.80
C ALA A 109 -27.29 23.17 22.65
N LEU A 110 -26.17 23.60 22.05
CA LEU A 110 -25.88 25.00 21.75
C LEU A 110 -26.99 25.64 20.92
N ARG A 111 -27.41 24.99 19.83
CA ARG A 111 -28.50 25.45 18.97
C ARG A 111 -29.84 25.52 19.70
N ARG A 112 -30.15 24.58 20.61
CA ARG A 112 -31.36 24.62 21.44
C ARG A 112 -31.35 25.82 22.39
N VAL A 113 -30.23 26.05 23.08
CA VAL A 113 -30.07 27.19 24.00
C VAL A 113 -30.19 28.51 23.26
N LEU A 114 -29.48 28.69 22.14
CA LEU A 114 -29.54 29.91 21.32
C LEU A 114 -30.94 30.18 20.73
N ALA A 115 -31.72 29.12 20.49
CA ALA A 115 -33.11 29.23 20.04
C ALA A 115 -34.12 29.48 21.17
N GLY A 116 -33.67 29.65 22.42
CA GLY A 116 -34.54 29.83 23.60
C GLY A 116 -35.28 28.56 24.02
N ARG A 117 -34.83 27.38 23.60
CA ARG A 117 -35.44 26.07 23.90
C ARG A 117 -34.55 25.16 24.75
N GLY A 118 -33.42 25.67 25.25
CA GLY A 118 -32.48 24.90 26.05
C GLY A 118 -32.96 24.68 27.47
N ASP A 119 -32.52 23.59 28.08
CA ASP A 119 -32.73 23.28 29.50
C ASP A 119 -31.41 23.28 30.29
N ALA A 120 -31.48 22.98 31.61
CA ALA A 120 -30.30 22.91 32.46
C ALA A 120 -29.28 21.84 32.03
N ARG A 121 -29.72 20.77 31.34
CA ARG A 121 -28.82 19.73 30.82
C ARG A 121 -28.11 20.21 29.58
N ASP A 122 -28.77 21.00 28.73
CA ASP A 122 -28.14 21.61 27.57
C ASP A 122 -27.06 22.61 27.99
N LEU A 123 -27.33 23.43 29.00
CA LEU A 123 -26.32 24.33 29.58
C LEU A 123 -25.13 23.58 30.15
N ALA A 124 -25.37 22.51 30.93
CA ALA A 124 -24.30 21.66 31.46
C ALA A 124 -23.53 20.89 30.38
N CYS A 125 -24.16 20.61 29.23
CA CYS A 125 -23.50 19.94 28.11
C CYS A 125 -22.61 20.91 27.31
N ILE A 126 -23.03 22.17 27.16
CA ILE A 126 -22.21 23.19 26.49
C ILE A 126 -21.01 23.55 27.39
N ASP A 127 -21.24 23.60 28.71
CA ASP A 127 -20.24 24.08 29.67
C ASP A 127 -19.73 25.47 29.24
N ASP A 128 -18.44 25.59 28.90
CA ASP A 128 -17.83 26.83 28.40
C ASP A 128 -17.67 26.90 26.87
N ASP A 129 -18.11 25.89 26.11
CA ASP A 129 -17.90 25.74 24.66
C ASP A 129 -18.94 26.51 23.80
N TRP A 130 -19.16 27.79 24.10
CA TRP A 130 -20.13 28.64 23.40
C TRP A 130 -19.79 28.93 21.92
N THR A 131 -18.50 28.84 21.56
CA THR A 131 -18.00 29.08 20.20
C THR A 131 -17.88 27.81 19.36
N LEU A 132 -18.25 26.64 19.91
CA LEU A 132 -17.98 25.33 19.31
C LEU A 132 -18.40 25.23 17.83
N GLU A 133 -19.61 25.70 17.49
CA GLU A 133 -20.09 25.62 16.11
C GLU A 133 -19.27 26.51 15.15
N ALA A 134 -18.85 27.70 15.61
CA ALA A 134 -17.99 28.60 14.84
C ALA A 134 -16.57 28.01 14.69
N ASP A 135 -16.02 27.44 15.76
CA ASP A 135 -14.70 26.81 15.76
C ASP A 135 -14.66 25.59 14.85
N LEU A 136 -15.73 24.77 14.84
CA LEU A 136 -15.87 23.66 13.90
C LEU A 136 -15.88 24.15 12.44
N ARG A 137 -16.61 25.22 12.13
CA ARG A 137 -16.60 25.82 10.79
C ARG A 137 -15.22 26.34 10.39
N ALA A 138 -14.52 27.03 11.30
CA ALA A 138 -13.17 27.53 11.06
C ALA A 138 -12.18 26.37 10.82
N GLN A 139 -12.32 25.25 11.53
CA GLN A 139 -11.50 24.07 11.32
C GLN A 139 -11.79 23.36 10.00
N LEU A 140 -13.07 23.30 9.59
CA LEU A 140 -13.45 22.79 8.26
C LEU A 140 -12.84 23.65 7.16
N ASP A 141 -12.94 24.98 7.27
CA ASP A 141 -12.34 25.91 6.31
C ASP A 141 -10.81 25.75 6.25
N ALA A 142 -10.14 25.71 7.40
CA ALA A 142 -8.70 25.46 7.48
C ALA A 142 -8.28 24.12 6.87
N ALA A 143 -9.17 23.12 6.87
CA ALA A 143 -8.96 21.83 6.23
C ALA A 143 -9.33 21.84 4.73
N GLY A 144 -9.78 22.95 4.16
CA GLY A 144 -10.22 23.05 2.76
C GLY A 144 -11.64 22.51 2.50
N LEU A 145 -12.47 22.43 3.54
CA LEU A 145 -13.83 21.88 3.55
C LEU A 145 -14.90 22.94 3.81
N ALA A 146 -14.65 24.20 3.46
CA ALA A 146 -15.57 25.32 3.73
C ALA A 146 -17.00 25.13 3.20
N ALA A 147 -17.17 24.35 2.13
CA ALA A 147 -18.47 24.06 1.52
C ALA A 147 -19.24 22.90 2.20
N VAL A 148 -18.62 22.18 3.14
CA VAL A 148 -19.24 21.04 3.82
C VAL A 148 -20.07 21.53 5.00
N ASP A 149 -21.38 21.27 4.95
CA ASP A 149 -22.29 21.55 6.06
C ASP A 149 -22.10 20.55 7.21
N LEU A 150 -22.22 21.02 8.45
CA LEU A 150 -22.17 20.21 9.66
C LEU A 150 -23.33 19.19 9.73
N ASP A 151 -24.47 19.51 9.15
CA ASP A 151 -25.65 18.63 9.12
C ASP A 151 -25.71 17.73 7.87
N ALA A 152 -24.75 17.86 6.95
CA ALA A 152 -24.69 17.03 5.74
C ALA A 152 -24.44 15.55 6.06
N ASP A 153 -24.94 14.66 5.22
CA ASP A 153 -24.65 13.23 5.27
C ASP A 153 -23.22 12.95 4.77
N PRO A 154 -22.30 12.48 5.62
CA PRO A 154 -20.93 12.18 5.22
C PRO A 154 -20.85 11.17 4.07
N ALA A 155 -21.85 10.30 3.88
CA ALA A 155 -21.87 9.32 2.80
C ALA A 155 -22.00 9.95 1.40
N GLN A 156 -22.46 11.19 1.29
CA GLN A 156 -22.59 11.93 0.04
C GLN A 156 -21.29 12.63 -0.39
N LEU A 157 -20.34 12.76 0.55
CA LEU A 157 -19.06 13.44 0.30
C LEU A 157 -18.09 12.57 -0.51
N SER A 158 -17.18 13.24 -1.22
CA SER A 158 -16.10 12.57 -1.94
C SER A 158 -15.19 11.77 -0.99
N GLY A 159 -14.44 10.81 -1.54
CA GLY A 159 -13.50 10.02 -0.72
C GLY A 159 -12.44 10.87 -0.02
N GLY A 160 -11.97 11.93 -0.68
CA GLY A 160 -11.00 12.88 -0.13
C GLY A 160 -11.59 13.69 1.02
N GLU A 161 -12.76 14.31 0.82
CA GLU A 161 -13.45 15.08 1.87
C GLU A 161 -13.74 14.23 3.11
N ARG A 162 -14.22 13.00 2.90
CA ARG A 162 -14.43 12.04 4.01
C ARG A 162 -13.14 11.72 4.76
N GLN A 163 -12.03 11.53 4.05
CA GLN A 163 -10.74 11.26 4.68
C GLN A 163 -10.25 12.47 5.50
N GLN A 164 -10.39 13.68 4.97
CA GLN A 164 -10.05 14.92 5.67
C GLN A 164 -10.90 15.10 6.94
N LEU A 165 -12.20 14.82 6.88
CA LEU A 165 -13.08 14.85 8.06
C LEU A 165 -12.66 13.84 9.14
N ARG A 166 -12.23 12.64 8.75
CA ARG A 166 -11.77 11.61 9.70
C ARG A 166 -10.44 11.99 10.35
N LEU A 167 -9.52 12.58 9.60
CA LEU A 167 -8.27 13.11 10.12
C LEU A 167 -8.54 14.28 11.09
N LEU A 168 -9.49 15.16 10.75
CA LEU A 168 -9.94 16.22 11.65
C LEU A 168 -10.52 15.66 12.94
N ALA A 169 -11.46 14.72 12.85
CA ALA A 169 -12.06 14.08 14.01
C ALA A 169 -11.02 13.38 14.90
N LEU A 170 -10.04 12.71 14.30
CA LEU A 170 -8.94 12.06 15.02
C LEU A 170 -8.09 13.07 15.79
N LEU A 171 -7.68 14.17 15.14
CA LEU A 171 -6.77 15.18 15.71
C LEU A 171 -7.44 16.16 16.66
N ARG A 172 -8.78 16.26 16.63
CA ARG A 172 -9.55 17.00 17.65
C ARG A 172 -9.59 16.28 19.00
N GLY A 173 -9.40 14.97 19.01
CA GLY A 173 -9.38 14.19 20.24
C GLY A 173 -8.12 14.43 21.07
N ASP A 174 -8.21 14.11 22.36
CA ASP A 174 -7.14 14.19 23.36
C ASP A 174 -6.24 12.93 23.41
N ALA A 175 -6.15 12.20 22.29
CA ALA A 175 -5.48 10.91 22.26
C ALA A 175 -3.95 11.06 22.34
N GLY A 176 -3.33 10.52 23.40
CA GLY A 176 -1.88 10.51 23.55
C GLY A 176 -1.16 9.52 22.61
N VAL A 177 -1.89 8.60 21.96
CA VAL A 177 -1.36 7.71 20.92
C VAL A 177 -2.25 7.77 19.67
N LEU A 178 -1.64 8.07 18.52
CA LEU A 178 -2.31 8.02 17.22
C LEU A 178 -1.80 6.85 16.38
N LEU A 179 -2.72 6.05 15.87
CA LEU A 179 -2.44 4.97 14.92
C LEU A 179 -3.11 5.32 13.59
N LEU A 180 -2.34 5.49 12.52
CA LEU A 180 -2.86 5.89 11.21
C LEU A 180 -2.58 4.81 10.18
N ASP A 181 -3.61 4.26 9.56
CA ASP A 181 -3.49 3.27 8.49
C ASP A 181 -3.76 3.92 7.13
N GLU A 182 -2.69 4.24 6.41
CA GLU A 182 -2.68 4.89 5.10
C GLU A 182 -3.43 6.23 5.05
N PRO A 183 -2.99 7.25 5.83
CA PRO A 183 -3.71 8.51 5.99
C PRO A 183 -3.82 9.34 4.71
N SER A 184 -2.88 9.20 3.76
CA SER A 184 -2.86 9.96 2.51
C SER A 184 -3.77 9.40 1.41
N ILE A 185 -4.43 8.25 1.63
CA ILE A 185 -5.35 7.67 0.65
C ILE A 185 -6.47 8.66 0.33
N PHE A 186 -6.79 8.79 -0.95
CA PHE A 186 -7.77 9.73 -1.52
C PHE A 186 -7.42 11.22 -1.39
N LEU A 187 -6.33 11.60 -0.72
CA LEU A 187 -5.92 12.99 -0.63
C LEU A 187 -5.12 13.41 -1.86
N ASP A 188 -5.29 14.66 -2.29
CA ASP A 188 -4.35 15.26 -3.23
C ASP A 188 -3.08 15.72 -2.50
N ALA A 189 -2.06 16.15 -3.25
CA ALA A 189 -0.76 16.48 -2.69
C ALA A 189 -0.82 17.61 -1.64
N ALA A 190 -1.69 18.61 -1.85
CA ALA A 190 -1.82 19.74 -0.93
C ALA A 190 -2.51 19.32 0.37
N ALA A 191 -3.62 18.60 0.29
CA ALA A 191 -4.31 18.06 1.46
C ALA A 191 -3.43 17.05 2.22
N SER A 192 -2.71 16.18 1.51
CA SER A 192 -1.78 15.22 2.12
C SER A 192 -0.67 15.94 2.91
N ALA A 193 -0.06 16.97 2.35
CA ALA A 193 0.96 17.78 3.03
C ALA A 193 0.39 18.47 4.28
N TYR A 194 -0.77 19.12 4.16
CA TYR A 194 -1.46 19.78 5.28
C TYR A 194 -1.67 18.84 6.47
N TRP A 195 -2.20 17.63 6.22
CA TRP A 195 -2.45 16.67 7.29
C TRP A 195 -1.19 16.02 7.83
N ARG A 196 -0.21 15.74 6.98
CA ARG A 196 1.11 15.24 7.40
C ARG A 196 1.74 16.18 8.41
N ASP A 197 1.79 17.47 8.11
CA ASP A 197 2.49 18.45 8.95
C ASP A 197 1.81 18.58 10.32
N ARG A 198 0.48 18.49 10.39
CA ARG A 198 -0.28 18.42 11.66
C ARG A 198 -0.04 17.13 12.45
N VAL A 199 0.04 15.99 11.78
CA VAL A 199 0.30 14.70 12.42
C VAL A 199 1.73 14.63 12.99
N LEU A 200 2.70 15.24 12.29
CA LEU A 200 4.11 15.24 12.70
C LEU A 200 4.36 16.04 13.99
N VAL A 201 3.59 17.10 14.26
CA VAL A 201 3.72 17.95 15.45
C VAL A 201 2.88 17.47 16.64
N HIS A 202 2.22 16.33 16.51
CA HIS A 202 1.42 15.77 17.61
C HIS A 202 2.29 15.48 18.84
N PRO A 203 1.89 15.89 20.07
CA PRO A 203 2.74 15.80 21.26
C PRO A 203 2.91 14.37 21.80
N GLY A 204 2.00 13.48 21.43
CA GLY A 204 2.00 12.07 21.84
C GLY A 204 2.83 11.15 20.95
N ALA A 205 2.59 9.84 21.04
CA ALA A 205 3.18 8.85 20.14
C ALA A 205 2.33 8.74 18.87
N VAL A 206 2.97 8.66 17.71
CA VAL A 206 2.27 8.49 16.43
C VAL A 206 2.89 7.35 15.64
N LEU A 207 2.07 6.40 15.22
CA LEU A 207 2.46 5.31 14.33
C LEU A 207 1.70 5.44 13.01
N VAL A 208 2.42 5.69 11.91
CA VAL A 208 1.84 5.88 10.57
C VAL A 208 2.20 4.71 9.66
N VAL A 209 1.23 3.88 9.29
CA VAL A 209 1.38 2.97 8.15
C VAL A 209 1.20 3.76 6.87
N THR A 210 2.25 3.84 6.07
CA THR A 210 2.18 4.53 4.78
C THR A 210 3.21 4.02 3.81
N HIS A 211 2.83 3.98 2.54
CA HIS A 211 3.75 3.80 1.42
C HIS A 211 4.06 5.11 0.67
N ASP A 212 3.56 6.26 1.17
CA ASP A 212 3.75 7.57 0.55
C ASP A 212 5.19 8.09 0.79
N PRO A 213 6.00 8.28 -0.28
CA PRO A 213 7.36 8.78 -0.14
C PRO A 213 7.45 10.14 0.54
N ALA A 214 6.45 11.02 0.36
CA ALA A 214 6.45 12.36 0.94
C ALA A 214 6.16 12.34 2.45
N TRP A 215 5.44 11.33 2.94
CA TRP A 215 5.30 11.10 4.38
C TRP A 215 6.56 10.47 4.94
N LEU A 216 7.07 9.41 4.31
CA LEU A 216 8.27 8.70 4.78
C LEU A 216 9.52 9.61 4.82
N ALA A 217 9.64 10.57 3.88
CA ALA A 217 10.74 11.52 3.86
C ALA A 217 10.72 12.51 5.04
N ALA A 218 9.54 12.77 5.62
CA ALA A 218 9.35 13.68 6.74
C ALA A 218 9.40 12.98 8.12
N MET A 219 9.45 11.63 8.13
CA MET A 219 9.44 10.86 9.37
C MET A 219 10.83 10.79 9.98
N PRO A 220 10.97 10.97 11.31
CA PRO A 220 12.26 10.88 12.00
C PRO A 220 12.72 9.43 12.22
N GLY A 221 11.83 8.45 12.05
CA GLY A 221 12.15 7.03 12.17
C GLY A 221 11.18 6.14 11.40
N ILE A 222 11.70 5.01 10.95
CA ILE A 222 10.96 4.01 10.16
C ILE A 222 11.10 2.65 10.85
N LEU A 223 9.97 2.02 11.10
CA LEU A 223 9.84 0.62 11.49
C LEU A 223 9.44 -0.21 10.28
N GLU A 224 10.18 -1.26 10.01
CA GLU A 224 9.91 -2.21 8.93
C GLU A 224 9.47 -3.55 9.52
N LEU A 225 8.23 -3.96 9.21
CA LEU A 225 7.71 -5.28 9.54
C LEU A 225 8.11 -6.27 8.44
N ARG A 226 9.15 -7.07 8.71
CA ARG A 226 9.69 -8.10 7.82
C ARG A 226 9.89 -9.40 8.61
N ASP A 227 9.56 -10.53 7.99
CA ASP A 227 9.76 -11.88 8.56
C ASP A 227 9.20 -12.08 9.98
N GLY A 228 8.10 -11.40 10.29
CA GLY A 228 7.45 -11.46 11.59
C GLY A 228 8.13 -10.62 12.70
N ALA A 229 9.16 -9.84 12.37
CA ALA A 229 9.90 -8.97 13.27
C ALA A 229 9.84 -7.49 12.85
N LEU A 230 10.04 -6.59 13.82
CA LEU A 230 10.15 -5.15 13.57
C LEU A 230 11.62 -4.74 13.54
N HIS A 231 12.04 -4.13 12.45
CA HIS A 231 13.38 -3.57 12.27
C HIS A 231 13.31 -2.04 12.27
N ARG A 232 14.06 -1.40 13.17
CA ARG A 232 14.08 0.06 13.29
C ARG A 232 15.22 0.66 12.50
N THR A 233 14.90 1.73 11.78
CA THR A 233 15.88 2.65 11.20
C THR A 233 15.58 4.04 11.77
N ASP A 234 16.54 4.58 12.52
CA ASP A 234 16.49 5.97 12.97
C ASP A 234 16.94 6.86 11.81
N GLY A 235 16.06 7.72 11.34
CA GLY A 235 16.22 8.49 10.12
C GLY A 235 15.04 8.34 9.16
N ASN A 236 15.05 9.20 8.15
CA ASN A 236 13.99 9.30 7.16
C ASN A 236 14.12 8.25 6.04
N LEU A 237 13.29 8.39 5.00
CA LEU A 237 13.27 7.51 3.84
C LEU A 237 14.65 7.30 3.18
N ASP A 238 15.49 8.32 3.10
CA ASP A 238 16.79 8.22 2.43
C ASP A 238 17.78 7.38 3.24
N VAL A 239 17.78 7.55 4.57
CA VAL A 239 18.57 6.70 5.48
C VAL A 239 18.12 5.25 5.38
N TRP A 240 16.82 5.00 5.38
CA TRP A 240 16.29 3.66 5.19
C TRP A 240 16.65 3.06 3.83
N ARG A 241 16.56 3.84 2.73
CA ARG A 241 16.97 3.38 1.39
C ARG A 241 18.45 3.03 1.33
N ALA A 242 19.31 3.83 1.96
CA ALA A 242 20.74 3.55 2.05
C ALA A 242 21.02 2.26 2.82
N ALA A 243 20.36 2.06 3.97
CA ALA A 243 20.48 0.84 4.77
C ALA A 243 19.99 -0.40 4.00
N GLN A 244 18.89 -0.26 3.25
CA GLN A 244 18.37 -1.31 2.37
C GLN A 244 19.34 -1.66 1.24
N ALA A 245 19.91 -0.64 0.58
CA ALA A 245 20.88 -0.85 -0.49
C ALA A 245 22.16 -1.55 0.02
N ALA A 246 22.68 -1.12 1.18
CA ALA A 246 23.83 -1.75 1.82
C ALA A 246 23.55 -3.21 2.19
N ARG A 247 22.36 -3.49 2.77
CA ARG A 247 21.95 -4.87 3.08
C ARG A 247 21.88 -5.74 1.83
N ARG A 248 21.26 -5.24 0.75
CA ARG A 248 21.16 -5.97 -0.52
C ARG A 248 22.52 -6.24 -1.16
N ALA A 249 23.47 -5.31 -1.05
CA ALA A 249 24.83 -5.52 -1.53
C ALA A 249 25.50 -6.68 -0.77
N LEU A 250 25.41 -6.70 0.56
CA LEU A 250 25.93 -7.78 1.40
C LEU A 250 25.26 -9.14 1.09
N GLU A 251 23.94 -9.17 0.92
CA GLU A 251 23.20 -10.37 0.54
C GLU A 251 23.64 -10.90 -0.84
N ALA A 252 23.85 -10.00 -1.82
CA ALA A 252 24.31 -10.36 -3.15
C ALA A 252 25.75 -10.93 -3.12
N GLU A 253 26.66 -10.27 -2.39
CA GLU A 253 28.04 -10.76 -2.19
C GLU A 253 28.06 -12.14 -1.52
N ALA A 254 27.22 -12.34 -0.49
CA ALA A 254 27.10 -13.63 0.20
C ALA A 254 26.58 -14.73 -0.74
N LEU A 255 25.62 -14.42 -1.63
CA LEU A 255 25.14 -15.38 -2.61
C LEU A 255 26.21 -15.74 -3.65
N ASP A 256 26.95 -14.75 -4.15
CA ASP A 256 28.01 -14.98 -5.13
C ASP A 256 29.17 -15.78 -4.54
N ALA A 257 29.52 -15.51 -3.28
CA ALA A 257 30.47 -16.33 -2.52
C ALA A 257 29.96 -17.78 -2.37
N ALA A 258 28.70 -17.97 -1.97
CA ALA A 258 28.10 -19.30 -1.83
C ALA A 258 28.01 -20.07 -3.16
N ARG A 259 27.73 -19.38 -4.28
CA ARG A 259 27.73 -19.97 -5.63
C ARG A 259 29.12 -20.37 -6.09
N THR A 260 30.11 -19.53 -5.84
CA THR A 260 31.50 -19.80 -6.16
C THR A 260 32.00 -21.01 -5.38
N GLU A 261 31.72 -21.06 -4.08
CA GLU A 261 32.10 -22.19 -3.23
C GLU A 261 31.41 -23.47 -3.66
N ARG A 262 30.08 -23.46 -3.87
CA ARG A 262 29.32 -24.60 -4.42
C ARG A 262 29.94 -25.14 -5.71
N SER A 263 30.37 -24.25 -6.60
CA SER A 263 30.99 -24.63 -7.88
C SER A 263 32.39 -25.21 -7.69
N ARG A 264 33.16 -24.75 -6.70
CA ARG A 264 34.46 -25.32 -6.33
C ARG A 264 34.29 -26.70 -5.69
N THR A 265 33.46 -26.82 -4.65
CA THR A 265 33.21 -28.08 -3.94
C THR A 265 32.73 -29.18 -4.88
N ARG A 266 31.83 -28.86 -5.83
CA ARG A 266 31.34 -29.84 -6.83
C ARG A 266 32.45 -30.31 -7.77
N ARG A 267 33.33 -29.41 -8.22
CA ARG A 267 34.48 -29.76 -9.06
C ARG A 267 35.47 -30.64 -8.30
N ASP A 268 35.81 -30.28 -7.07
CA ASP A 268 36.75 -31.05 -6.24
C ASP A 268 36.19 -32.44 -5.91
N ALA A 269 34.90 -32.54 -5.63
CA ALA A 269 34.23 -33.82 -5.41
C ALA A 269 34.23 -34.70 -6.67
N MET A 270 34.03 -34.10 -7.86
CA MET A 270 34.12 -34.83 -9.14
C MET A 270 35.55 -35.36 -9.36
N LEU A 271 36.58 -34.53 -9.17
CA LEU A 271 37.98 -34.93 -9.32
C LEU A 271 38.38 -36.00 -8.29
N ALA A 272 37.93 -35.87 -7.04
CA ALA A 272 38.19 -36.86 -5.99
C ALA A 272 37.54 -38.20 -6.29
N ARG A 273 36.28 -38.20 -6.79
CA ARG A 273 35.58 -39.42 -7.26
C ARG A 273 36.36 -40.13 -8.36
N ALA A 274 36.78 -39.39 -9.39
CA ALA A 274 37.58 -39.95 -10.47
C ALA A 274 38.89 -40.60 -9.97
N ARG A 275 39.59 -39.97 -9.01
CA ARG A 275 40.81 -40.54 -8.40
C ARG A 275 40.53 -41.80 -7.56
N ILE A 276 39.41 -41.84 -6.85
CA ILE A 276 39.01 -43.04 -6.08
C ILE A 276 38.72 -44.20 -7.04
N GLU A 277 38.03 -43.93 -8.14
CA GLU A 277 37.69 -44.91 -9.17
C GLU A 277 38.92 -45.44 -9.89
N GLN A 278 39.86 -44.56 -10.28
CA GLN A 278 41.15 -44.96 -10.86
C GLN A 278 41.96 -45.85 -9.93
N ARG A 279 42.08 -45.48 -8.64
CA ARG A 279 42.77 -46.31 -7.63
C ARG A 279 42.08 -47.65 -7.42
N SER A 280 40.74 -47.67 -7.47
CA SER A 280 39.96 -48.90 -7.39
C SER A 280 40.22 -49.83 -8.57
N ALA A 281 40.20 -49.29 -9.78
CA ALA A 281 40.48 -50.04 -11.00
C ALA A 281 41.91 -50.61 -10.99
N ARG A 282 42.91 -49.84 -10.55
CA ARG A 282 44.29 -50.33 -10.38
C ARG A 282 44.38 -51.44 -9.33
N GLY A 283 43.84 -51.23 -8.14
CA GLY A 283 43.86 -52.24 -7.07
C GLY A 283 43.17 -53.55 -7.46
N ARG A 284 42.10 -53.52 -8.25
CA ARG A 284 41.45 -54.73 -8.80
C ARG A 284 42.31 -55.46 -9.83
N ARG A 285 43.17 -54.76 -10.57
CA ARG A 285 44.11 -55.37 -11.51
C ARG A 285 45.26 -56.02 -10.75
N ASP A 286 45.84 -55.31 -9.80
CA ASP A 286 46.99 -55.79 -9.01
C ASP A 286 46.61 -57.05 -8.19
N ALA A 287 45.40 -57.08 -7.63
CA ALA A 287 44.87 -58.24 -6.90
C ALA A 287 44.69 -59.51 -7.75
N ARG A 288 44.60 -59.39 -9.10
CA ARG A 288 44.54 -60.55 -10.00
C ARG A 288 45.91 -61.16 -10.28
N THR A 289 46.98 -60.39 -10.07
CA THR A 289 48.37 -60.78 -10.31
C THR A 289 49.12 -61.16 -9.03
N GLU A 290 48.59 -60.82 -7.85
CA GLU A 290 49.18 -61.16 -6.56
C GLU A 290 48.93 -62.63 -6.18
N ASN A 291 50.00 -63.34 -5.82
CA ASN A 291 49.95 -64.75 -5.39
C ASN A 291 49.61 -64.86 -3.89
N GLN A 292 48.46 -64.30 -3.47
CA GLN A 292 47.97 -64.35 -2.09
C GLN A 292 46.72 -65.24 -1.96
N SER A 293 46.44 -65.71 -0.73
CA SER A 293 45.26 -66.57 -0.48
C SER A 293 43.94 -65.84 -0.79
N PRO A 294 42.91 -66.53 -1.32
CA PRO A 294 41.61 -65.92 -1.65
C PRO A 294 40.94 -65.18 -0.48
N LEU A 295 41.02 -65.73 0.74
CA LEU A 295 40.42 -65.14 1.95
C LEU A 295 41.06 -63.79 2.33
N LEU A 296 42.37 -63.65 2.16
CA LEU A 296 43.08 -62.39 2.44
C LEU A 296 42.76 -61.31 1.41
N LEU A 297 42.59 -61.68 0.13
CA LEU A 297 42.19 -60.77 -0.93
C LEU A 297 40.77 -60.24 -0.70
N ASP A 298 39.86 -61.11 -0.25
CA ASP A 298 38.47 -60.74 0.05
C ASP A 298 38.38 -59.77 1.25
N HIS A 299 39.08 -60.07 2.35
CA HIS A 299 39.16 -59.16 3.51
C HIS A 299 39.82 -57.81 3.20
N ARG A 300 40.76 -57.77 2.24
CA ARG A 300 41.35 -56.50 1.74
C ARG A 300 40.36 -55.74 0.86
N ALA A 301 39.63 -56.44 -0.02
CA ALA A 301 38.59 -55.85 -0.87
C ALA A 301 37.48 -55.21 -0.02
N ASP A 302 36.98 -55.93 0.98
CA ASP A 302 36.00 -55.42 1.95
C ASP A 302 36.47 -54.16 2.67
N ARG A 303 37.71 -54.15 3.17
CA ARG A 303 38.28 -52.97 3.82
C ARG A 303 38.39 -51.79 2.86
N ALA A 304 38.81 -52.03 1.62
CA ALA A 304 38.91 -51.02 0.59
C ALA A 304 37.52 -50.45 0.23
N ASP A 305 36.50 -51.29 0.09
CA ASP A 305 35.14 -50.86 -0.22
C ASP A 305 34.52 -50.06 0.92
N ARG A 306 34.70 -50.47 2.18
CA ARG A 306 34.26 -49.67 3.34
C ARG A 306 34.98 -48.32 3.44
N ALA A 307 36.26 -48.24 3.05
CA ALA A 307 37.00 -46.98 3.02
C ALA A 307 36.54 -46.06 1.87
N ARG A 308 36.26 -46.64 0.70
CA ARG A 308 35.67 -45.93 -0.46
C ARG A 308 34.30 -45.37 -0.11
N ALA A 309 33.41 -46.20 0.43
CA ALA A 309 32.06 -45.80 0.83
C ALA A 309 32.08 -44.63 1.82
N ARG A 310 32.95 -44.69 2.85
CA ARG A 310 33.14 -43.58 3.81
C ARG A 310 33.61 -42.29 3.14
N THR A 311 34.60 -42.39 2.25
CA THR A 311 35.12 -41.22 1.52
C THR A 311 34.05 -40.63 0.60
N GLN A 312 33.32 -41.49 -0.11
CA GLN A 312 32.24 -41.10 -1.01
C GLN A 312 31.10 -40.41 -0.27
N ALA A 313 30.69 -40.95 0.88
CA ALA A 313 29.69 -40.34 1.75
C ALA A 313 30.15 -38.94 2.24
N GLY A 314 31.43 -38.80 2.62
CA GLY A 314 32.00 -37.50 2.99
C GLY A 314 31.98 -36.47 1.86
N LEU A 315 32.28 -36.88 0.61
CA LEU A 315 32.20 -36.00 -0.56
C LEU A 315 30.76 -35.57 -0.85
N THR A 316 29.80 -36.50 -0.78
CA THR A 316 28.38 -36.19 -0.98
C THR A 316 27.88 -35.20 0.08
N SER A 317 28.18 -35.45 1.35
CA SER A 317 27.81 -34.55 2.46
C SER A 317 28.37 -33.13 2.28
N ARG A 318 29.60 -32.98 1.80
CA ARG A 318 30.19 -31.66 1.48
C ARG A 318 29.45 -30.95 0.35
N VAL A 319 29.10 -31.66 -0.72
CA VAL A 319 28.32 -31.10 -1.83
C VAL A 319 26.93 -30.67 -1.36
N ASP A 320 26.26 -31.50 -0.56
CA ASP A 320 24.93 -31.20 -0.02
C ASP A 320 24.96 -29.98 0.93
N ALA A 321 26.02 -29.85 1.74
CA ALA A 321 26.22 -28.68 2.59
C ALA A 321 26.42 -27.40 1.76
N ALA A 322 27.24 -27.45 0.70
CA ALA A 322 27.47 -26.30 -0.19
C ALA A 322 26.21 -25.93 -0.99
N ASP A 323 25.45 -26.92 -1.47
CA ASP A 323 24.15 -26.73 -2.11
C ASP A 323 23.14 -26.08 -1.15
N THR A 324 23.10 -26.54 0.10
CA THR A 324 22.22 -25.99 1.15
C THR A 324 22.61 -24.56 1.50
N ALA A 325 23.90 -24.26 1.62
CA ALA A 325 24.40 -22.90 1.86
C ALA A 325 23.99 -21.94 0.73
N ALA A 326 24.16 -22.35 -0.53
CA ALA A 326 23.73 -21.55 -1.68
C ALA A 326 22.20 -21.34 -1.72
N ARG A 327 21.41 -22.37 -1.38
CA ARG A 327 19.95 -22.24 -1.26
C ARG A 327 19.54 -21.29 -0.14
N ARG A 328 20.22 -21.34 1.02
CA ARG A 328 19.97 -20.42 2.14
C ARG A 328 20.32 -18.98 1.77
N ALA A 329 21.48 -18.75 1.16
CA ALA A 329 21.88 -17.42 0.68
C ALA A 329 20.88 -16.87 -0.36
N TYR A 330 20.40 -17.73 -1.26
CA TYR A 330 19.37 -17.34 -2.23
C TYR A 330 18.03 -17.02 -1.55
N ALA A 331 17.59 -17.83 -0.58
CA ALA A 331 16.34 -17.61 0.15
C ALA A 331 16.39 -16.37 1.07
N ALA A 332 17.57 -15.97 1.52
CA ALA A 332 17.79 -14.77 2.32
C ALA A 332 17.76 -13.48 1.48
N MET A 333 17.91 -13.56 0.15
CA MET A 333 17.78 -12.39 -0.71
C MET A 333 16.36 -11.86 -0.65
N GLU A 334 16.24 -10.57 -0.32
CA GLU A 334 14.97 -9.89 -0.43
C GLU A 334 14.60 -9.71 -1.92
N HIS A 335 13.73 -10.61 -2.42
CA HIS A 335 13.28 -10.59 -3.80
C HIS A 335 12.38 -9.37 -4.06
N VAL A 336 12.98 -8.24 -4.43
CA VAL A 336 12.29 -7.12 -5.11
C VAL A 336 12.71 -7.11 -6.58
N ALA A 337 12.55 -8.23 -7.26
CA ALA A 337 12.48 -8.22 -8.71
C ALA A 337 11.01 -8.02 -9.05
N ALA A 338 10.57 -6.76 -9.21
CA ALA A 338 9.32 -6.50 -9.89
C ALA A 338 9.46 -7.08 -11.30
N PRO A 339 8.68 -8.09 -11.69
CA PRO A 339 8.78 -8.60 -13.05
C PRO A 339 8.42 -7.51 -14.03
N ASP A 340 9.12 -7.46 -15.16
CA ASP A 340 8.63 -6.73 -16.33
C ASP A 340 7.37 -7.46 -16.84
N PHE A 341 6.19 -7.02 -16.38
CA PHE A 341 4.89 -7.54 -16.83
C PHE A 341 4.39 -6.90 -18.13
N VAL A 342 5.02 -5.80 -18.52
CA VAL A 342 4.69 -5.06 -19.73
C VAL A 342 5.53 -5.63 -20.84
N ASP A 343 4.91 -6.39 -21.75
CA ASP A 343 5.56 -6.79 -22.98
C ASP A 343 5.77 -5.54 -23.84
N ARG A 344 6.97 -4.96 -23.71
CA ARG A 344 7.35 -3.72 -24.39
C ARG A 344 7.44 -3.90 -25.90
N VAL A 345 7.60 -5.14 -26.38
CA VAL A 345 7.64 -5.47 -27.80
C VAL A 345 6.23 -5.50 -28.37
N ALA A 346 5.28 -6.12 -27.67
CA ALA A 346 3.86 -6.13 -28.06
C ALA A 346 3.19 -4.75 -27.98
N LEU A 347 3.71 -3.84 -27.14
CA LEU A 347 3.20 -2.48 -26.95
C LEU A 347 4.04 -1.40 -27.64
N ALA A 348 4.91 -1.78 -28.57
CA ALA A 348 5.79 -0.84 -29.27
C ALA A 348 4.97 0.15 -30.12
N LEU A 349 4.89 1.40 -29.64
CA LEU A 349 4.31 2.52 -30.38
C LEU A 349 5.42 3.23 -31.18
N PRO A 350 5.26 3.43 -32.50
CA PRO A 350 6.22 4.21 -33.30
C PRO A 350 6.33 5.65 -32.80
N GLU A 351 7.53 6.23 -32.79
CA GLU A 351 7.82 7.57 -32.23
C GLU A 351 7.00 8.72 -32.86
N GLY A 352 6.44 8.54 -34.06
CA GLY A 352 5.57 9.52 -34.73
C GLY A 352 4.06 9.23 -34.67
N ARG A 353 3.64 8.09 -34.09
CA ARG A 353 2.23 7.70 -34.10
C ARG A 353 1.42 8.63 -33.19
N ARG A 354 0.49 9.40 -33.76
CA ARG A 354 -0.47 10.19 -32.96
C ARG A 354 -1.30 9.23 -32.10
N ILE A 355 -1.45 9.57 -30.82
CA ILE A 355 -2.11 8.76 -29.79
C ILE A 355 -3.40 9.43 -29.30
N LEU A 356 -3.34 10.71 -28.91
CA LEU A 356 -4.50 11.46 -28.41
C LEU A 356 -4.57 12.85 -29.05
N THR A 357 -5.79 13.32 -29.27
CA THR A 357 -6.13 14.69 -29.65
C THR A 357 -7.25 15.18 -28.75
N PHE A 358 -7.07 16.35 -28.15
CA PHE A 358 -8.07 17.10 -27.41
C PHE A 358 -8.39 18.37 -28.19
N GLU A 359 -9.67 18.64 -28.39
CA GLU A 359 -10.19 19.83 -29.06
C GLU A 359 -11.19 20.52 -28.11
N ASP A 360 -10.77 21.65 -27.55
CA ASP A 360 -11.51 22.50 -26.61
C ASP A 360 -12.16 21.74 -25.46
N VAL A 361 -11.42 20.79 -24.90
CA VAL A 361 -11.94 19.87 -23.89
C VAL A 361 -12.10 20.56 -22.54
N HIS A 362 -13.30 20.41 -21.96
CA HIS A 362 -13.56 20.76 -20.58
C HIS A 362 -14.34 19.62 -19.88
N PRO A 363 -13.76 18.93 -18.86
CA PRO A 363 -14.35 17.71 -18.33
C PRO A 363 -15.64 17.91 -17.54
N CYS A 364 -15.76 19.02 -16.79
CA CYS A 364 -16.77 19.14 -15.71
C CYS A 364 -17.60 20.42 -15.71
N ALA A 365 -17.34 21.35 -16.63
CA ALA A 365 -18.16 22.56 -16.75
C ALA A 365 -18.42 22.90 -18.22
N PRO A 366 -19.59 23.48 -18.54
CA PRO A 366 -19.94 23.90 -19.90
C PRO A 366 -19.30 25.24 -20.32
N SER A 367 -18.52 25.90 -19.45
CA SER A 367 -17.88 27.18 -19.74
C SER A 367 -16.39 27.00 -20.10
N PRO A 368 -15.91 27.51 -21.26
CA PRO A 368 -14.61 27.16 -21.84
C PRO A 368 -13.44 28.05 -21.40
N ARG A 369 -13.52 28.81 -20.30
CA ARG A 369 -12.36 29.59 -19.83
C ARG A 369 -11.24 28.64 -19.40
N GLY A 370 -10.31 28.34 -20.31
CA GLY A 370 -9.23 27.38 -20.13
C GLY A 370 -9.48 26.00 -20.77
N ALA A 371 -10.24 25.92 -21.86
CA ALA A 371 -10.44 24.67 -22.60
C ALA A 371 -9.12 24.05 -23.07
N LEU A 372 -9.00 22.72 -22.94
CA LEU A 372 -7.78 21.98 -23.25
C LEU A 372 -7.76 21.58 -24.72
N THR A 373 -6.85 22.19 -25.48
CA THR A 373 -6.53 21.80 -26.87
C THR A 373 -5.09 21.32 -26.94
N TRP A 374 -4.91 20.02 -27.18
CA TRP A 374 -3.61 19.37 -27.07
C TRP A 374 -3.53 18.08 -27.90
N THR A 375 -2.34 17.74 -28.40
CA THR A 375 -2.12 16.48 -29.12
C THR A 375 -0.85 15.80 -28.63
N CYS A 376 -0.84 14.47 -28.61
CA CYS A 376 0.35 13.70 -28.26
C CYS A 376 0.63 12.58 -29.27
N SER A 377 1.92 12.35 -29.53
CA SER A 377 2.43 11.34 -30.46
C SER A 377 3.59 10.58 -29.83
N GLY A 378 3.78 9.33 -30.23
CA GLY A 378 4.89 8.48 -29.82
C GLY A 378 4.74 7.86 -28.43
N PRO A 379 5.65 6.96 -28.03
CA PRO A 379 5.61 6.33 -26.72
C PRO A 379 5.87 7.38 -25.64
N VAL A 380 4.80 7.79 -24.96
CA VAL A 380 4.84 8.86 -23.96
C VAL A 380 4.21 8.41 -22.65
N ARG A 381 4.78 8.88 -21.53
CA ARG A 381 4.19 8.76 -20.20
C ARG A 381 3.70 10.13 -19.78
N ILE A 382 2.40 10.25 -19.53
CA ILE A 382 1.74 11.51 -19.20
C ILE A 382 1.21 11.38 -17.77
N GLY A 383 1.68 12.27 -16.88
CA GLY A 383 1.09 12.44 -15.55
C GLY A 383 -0.05 13.43 -15.62
N LEU A 384 -1.20 13.09 -15.04
CA LEU A 384 -2.34 14.01 -14.92
C LEU A 384 -2.49 14.43 -13.46
N GLU A 385 -2.16 15.69 -13.17
CA GLU A 385 -2.19 16.26 -11.83
C GLU A 385 -3.33 17.27 -11.67
N GLY A 386 -3.70 17.56 -10.43
CA GLY A 386 -4.75 18.53 -10.10
C GLY A 386 -5.46 18.22 -8.80
N ARG A 387 -6.25 19.16 -8.30
CA ARG A 387 -7.05 19.00 -7.08
C ARG A 387 -8.10 17.92 -7.22
N ASN A 388 -8.53 17.34 -6.11
CA ASN A 388 -9.73 16.50 -6.12
C ASN A 388 -10.93 17.30 -6.67
N GLY A 389 -11.78 16.64 -7.46
CA GLY A 389 -12.90 17.30 -8.14
C GLY A 389 -12.55 18.08 -9.42
N SER A 390 -11.28 18.19 -9.81
CA SER A 390 -10.87 18.91 -11.04
C SER A 390 -11.27 18.22 -12.36
N GLY A 391 -11.91 17.05 -12.30
CA GLY A 391 -12.38 16.32 -13.49
C GLY A 391 -11.42 15.30 -14.09
N LYS A 392 -10.29 14.97 -13.43
CA LYS A 392 -9.30 13.98 -13.90
C LYS A 392 -9.91 12.64 -14.30
N SER A 393 -10.72 12.05 -13.41
CA SER A 393 -11.38 10.76 -13.67
C SER A 393 -12.43 10.85 -14.77
N THR A 394 -13.02 12.03 -15.00
CA THR A 394 -13.95 12.27 -16.11
C THR A 394 -13.19 12.34 -17.43
N LEU A 395 -12.04 13.03 -17.46
CA LEU A 395 -11.17 13.08 -18.63
C LEU A 395 -10.64 11.69 -19.02
N LEU A 396 -10.17 10.89 -18.06
CA LEU A 396 -9.68 9.53 -18.33
C LEU A 396 -10.79 8.60 -18.85
N ARG A 397 -12.01 8.74 -18.33
CA ARG A 397 -13.17 8.01 -18.83
C ARG A 397 -13.52 8.41 -20.26
N ALA A 398 -13.51 9.70 -20.57
CA ALA A 398 -13.75 10.20 -21.93
C ALA A 398 -12.68 9.71 -22.92
N ILE A 399 -11.40 9.72 -22.54
CA ILE A 399 -10.30 9.15 -23.35
C ILE A 399 -10.55 7.67 -23.66
N ALA A 400 -11.06 6.93 -22.68
CA ALA A 400 -11.40 5.52 -22.83
C ALA A 400 -12.74 5.29 -23.57
N GLY A 401 -13.45 6.33 -24.02
CA GLY A 401 -14.76 6.24 -24.68
C GLY A 401 -15.94 5.98 -23.74
N HIS A 402 -15.75 6.10 -22.42
CA HIS A 402 -16.76 5.80 -21.40
C HIS A 402 -17.43 7.07 -20.87
N GLY A 403 -18.31 7.68 -21.67
CA GLY A 403 -19.16 8.81 -21.27
C GLY A 403 -18.72 10.16 -21.83
N PRO A 404 -19.66 11.12 -21.92
CA PRO A 404 -19.42 12.40 -22.58
C PRO A 404 -18.57 13.35 -21.73
N LEU A 405 -17.84 14.23 -22.40
CA LEU A 405 -17.28 15.45 -21.80
C LEU A 405 -18.39 16.49 -21.63
N ALA A 406 -18.21 17.43 -20.69
CA ALA A 406 -19.12 18.56 -20.57
C ALA A 406 -18.98 19.52 -21.77
N HIS A 407 -17.79 19.63 -22.36
CA HIS A 407 -17.51 20.40 -23.57
C HIS A 407 -16.29 19.82 -24.31
N GLY A 408 -16.26 20.00 -25.63
CA GLY A 408 -15.16 19.60 -26.50
C GLY A 408 -15.13 18.12 -26.83
N GLN A 409 -14.11 17.71 -27.59
CA GLN A 409 -13.95 16.34 -28.07
C GLN A 409 -12.56 15.80 -27.76
N VAL A 410 -12.51 14.52 -27.40
CA VAL A 410 -11.27 13.75 -27.32
C VAL A 410 -11.29 12.62 -28.32
N THR A 411 -10.20 12.48 -29.08
CA THR A 411 -10.03 11.44 -30.08
C THR A 411 -8.80 10.61 -29.73
N ALA A 412 -9.02 9.34 -29.43
CA ALA A 412 -7.96 8.36 -29.28
C ALA A 412 -7.67 7.68 -30.62
N HIS A 413 -6.42 7.75 -31.05
CA HIS A 413 -5.97 7.28 -32.36
C HIS A 413 -5.39 5.86 -32.33
N VAL A 414 -5.31 5.26 -31.14
CA VAL A 414 -4.78 3.91 -30.88
C VAL A 414 -5.69 3.17 -29.90
N PRO A 415 -5.63 1.83 -29.81
CA PRO A 415 -6.40 1.08 -28.82
C PRO A 415 -6.11 1.56 -27.39
N VAL A 416 -7.17 1.89 -26.65
CA VAL A 416 -7.08 2.36 -25.27
C VAL A 416 -7.53 1.27 -24.32
N GLN A 417 -6.71 1.00 -23.30
CA GLN A 417 -7.11 0.21 -22.13
C GLN A 417 -7.11 1.12 -20.91
N SER A 418 -8.15 1.01 -20.08
CA SER A 418 -8.33 1.82 -18.88
C SER A 418 -8.34 0.94 -17.64
N LEU A 419 -7.60 1.37 -16.62
CA LEU A 419 -7.68 0.83 -15.27
C LEU A 419 -8.42 1.86 -14.41
N ASP A 420 -9.62 1.53 -13.96
CA ASP A 420 -10.42 2.44 -13.15
C ASP A 420 -10.07 2.33 -11.66
N GLN A 421 -10.26 3.42 -10.92
CA GLN A 421 -9.95 3.49 -9.49
C GLN A 421 -10.73 2.47 -8.64
N HIS A 422 -11.90 2.04 -9.11
CA HIS A 422 -12.75 1.07 -8.41
C HIS A 422 -12.54 -0.37 -8.88
N LEU A 423 -11.66 -0.59 -9.85
CA LEU A 423 -11.42 -1.88 -10.49
C LEU A 423 -12.74 -2.56 -10.89
N ALA A 424 -13.69 -1.76 -11.40
CA ALA A 424 -15.05 -2.18 -11.70
C ALA A 424 -15.09 -3.31 -12.73
N ALA A 425 -14.09 -3.37 -13.62
CA ALA A 425 -13.94 -4.40 -14.65
C ALA A 425 -13.51 -5.77 -14.10
N LEU A 426 -13.03 -5.87 -12.85
CA LEU A 426 -12.61 -7.14 -12.26
C LEU A 426 -13.82 -7.92 -11.69
N PRO A 427 -14.06 -9.16 -12.14
CA PRO A 427 -15.17 -9.97 -11.65
C PRO A 427 -14.95 -10.37 -10.19
N ALA A 428 -16.00 -10.27 -9.37
CA ALA A 428 -15.90 -10.55 -7.94
C ALA A 428 -15.80 -12.05 -7.61
N ALA A 429 -16.29 -12.92 -8.50
CA ALA A 429 -16.51 -14.35 -8.23
C ALA A 429 -15.49 -15.28 -8.91
N THR A 430 -14.77 -14.81 -9.93
CA THR A 430 -13.81 -15.63 -10.68
C THR A 430 -12.44 -15.61 -9.99
N PRO A 431 -11.73 -16.74 -9.88
CA PRO A 431 -10.33 -16.76 -9.43
C PRO A 431 -9.42 -15.92 -10.33
N ALA A 432 -8.28 -15.48 -9.79
CA ALA A 432 -7.38 -14.60 -10.51
C ALA A 432 -6.69 -15.27 -11.68
N LEU A 433 -6.29 -16.53 -11.47
CA LEU A 433 -5.69 -17.37 -12.49
C LEU A 433 -6.64 -17.59 -13.67
N ASP A 434 -7.88 -17.99 -13.38
CA ASP A 434 -8.88 -18.34 -14.40
C ASP A 434 -9.29 -17.11 -15.22
N TRP A 435 -9.46 -15.95 -14.58
CA TRP A 435 -9.79 -14.73 -15.29
C TRP A 435 -8.63 -14.28 -16.19
N LEU A 436 -7.39 -14.34 -15.72
CA LEU A 436 -6.23 -14.01 -16.56
C LEU A 436 -6.05 -15.02 -17.69
N GLN A 437 -6.26 -16.31 -17.44
CA GLN A 437 -6.20 -17.34 -18.49
C GLN A 437 -7.25 -17.09 -19.58
N SER A 438 -8.46 -16.65 -19.22
CA SER A 438 -9.50 -16.30 -20.21
C SER A 438 -9.13 -15.08 -21.07
N ARG A 439 -8.27 -14.20 -20.55
CA ARG A 439 -7.82 -12.97 -21.22
C ARG A 439 -6.48 -13.13 -21.94
N MET A 440 -5.71 -14.15 -21.57
CA MET A 440 -4.37 -14.43 -22.08
C MET A 440 -4.27 -15.90 -22.50
N PRO A 441 -5.09 -16.36 -23.48
CA PRO A 441 -5.16 -17.78 -23.85
C PRO A 441 -3.82 -18.33 -24.34
N ASP A 442 -2.98 -17.47 -24.93
CA ASP A 442 -1.67 -17.84 -25.48
C ASP A 442 -0.59 -18.10 -24.41
N ILE A 443 -0.86 -17.77 -23.14
CA ILE A 443 0.08 -17.98 -22.05
C ILE A 443 -0.31 -19.25 -21.28
N PRO A 444 0.62 -20.21 -21.10
CA PRO A 444 0.35 -21.38 -20.29
C PRO A 444 -0.05 -21.00 -18.86
N PRO A 445 -0.97 -21.75 -18.21
CA PRO A 445 -1.40 -21.48 -16.84
C PRO A 445 -0.25 -21.37 -15.84
N ALA A 446 0.80 -22.18 -16.00
CA ALA A 446 2.02 -22.12 -15.19
C ALA A 446 2.75 -20.77 -15.31
N GLY A 447 2.76 -20.18 -16.52
CA GLY A 447 3.32 -18.86 -16.78
C GLY A 447 2.52 -17.75 -16.10
N ILE A 448 1.18 -17.81 -16.16
CA ILE A 448 0.30 -16.87 -15.45
C ILE A 448 0.45 -17.01 -13.93
N ALA A 449 0.49 -18.24 -13.41
CA ALA A 449 0.69 -18.50 -11.99
C ALA A 449 2.04 -17.97 -11.49
N THR A 450 3.10 -18.10 -12.28
CA THR A 450 4.42 -17.54 -11.97
C THR A 450 4.37 -16.00 -11.90
N ARG A 451 3.71 -15.36 -12.87
CA ARG A 451 3.51 -13.91 -12.87
C ARG A 451 2.70 -13.44 -11.65
N LEU A 452 1.63 -14.14 -11.31
CA LEU A 452 0.82 -13.86 -10.12
C LEU A 452 1.61 -14.06 -8.82
N ALA A 453 2.45 -15.10 -8.73
CA ALA A 453 3.30 -15.33 -7.57
C ALA A 453 4.28 -14.17 -7.35
N LEU A 454 4.86 -13.66 -8.43
CA LEU A 454 5.75 -12.50 -8.37
C LEU A 454 5.01 -11.18 -8.04
N LEU A 455 3.69 -11.12 -8.24
CA LEU A 455 2.81 -10.04 -7.74
C LEU A 455 2.38 -10.23 -6.27
N GLY A 456 2.89 -11.26 -5.58
CA GLY A 456 2.49 -11.57 -4.21
C GLY A 456 1.16 -12.34 -4.09
N LEU A 457 0.68 -12.93 -5.19
CA LEU A 457 -0.51 -13.80 -5.24
C LEU A 457 -0.12 -15.25 -5.61
N PRO A 458 0.50 -16.01 -4.69
CA PRO A 458 0.97 -17.36 -5.00
C PRO A 458 -0.18 -18.39 -5.10
N GLY A 459 -0.04 -19.33 -6.06
CA GLY A 459 -0.71 -20.63 -6.16
C GLY A 459 -2.16 -20.69 -5.68
N ALA A 460 -2.37 -21.15 -4.45
CA ALA A 460 -3.69 -21.36 -3.84
C ALA A 460 -4.58 -20.09 -3.84
N ARG A 461 -3.98 -18.89 -3.70
CA ARG A 461 -4.71 -17.61 -3.79
C ARG A 461 -5.10 -17.25 -5.21
N ALA A 462 -4.24 -17.57 -6.17
CA ALA A 462 -4.50 -17.34 -7.59
C ALA A 462 -5.62 -18.25 -8.11
N ALA A 463 -5.62 -19.52 -7.68
CA ALA A 463 -6.57 -20.55 -8.07
C ALA A 463 -7.87 -20.55 -7.23
N GLY A 464 -7.95 -19.77 -6.14
CA GLY A 464 -9.14 -19.73 -5.28
C GLY A 464 -9.34 -20.99 -4.42
N THR A 465 -8.35 -21.87 -4.32
CA THR A 465 -8.39 -23.09 -3.51
C THR A 465 -7.95 -22.80 -2.07
N GLY A 466 -8.91 -22.38 -1.26
CA GLY A 466 -8.76 -21.99 0.14
C GLY A 466 -9.95 -21.09 0.54
N ASP A 467 -10.18 -20.88 1.83
CA ASP A 467 -11.40 -20.22 2.38
C ASP A 467 -11.56 -18.70 2.05
N THR A 468 -11.07 -18.25 0.89
CA THR A 468 -11.10 -16.89 0.34
C THR A 468 -11.21 -16.96 -1.20
N VAL A 469 -12.39 -16.90 -1.81
CA VAL A 469 -13.17 -15.72 -2.28
C VAL A 469 -12.35 -14.74 -3.15
N GLY A 470 -12.85 -14.46 -4.37
CA GLY A 470 -12.17 -13.80 -5.51
C GLY A 470 -11.63 -12.37 -5.33
N TRP A 471 -11.21 -11.76 -6.45
CA TRP A 471 -10.46 -10.49 -6.57
C TRP A 471 -10.78 -9.38 -5.56
N ARG A 472 -12.06 -9.24 -5.17
CA ARG A 472 -12.57 -8.12 -4.37
C ARG A 472 -12.60 -8.37 -2.85
N THR A 473 -12.19 -9.55 -2.37
CA THR A 473 -12.40 -9.91 -0.96
C THR A 473 -11.40 -9.31 0.03
N HIS A 474 -10.33 -8.67 -0.45
CA HIS A 474 -9.54 -7.78 0.40
C HIS A 474 -10.26 -6.45 0.70
N ALA A 475 -11.19 -6.01 -0.15
CA ALA A 475 -11.88 -4.72 0.00
C ALA A 475 -13.27 -4.80 0.68
N ARG A 476 -13.86 -5.98 0.90
CA ARG A 476 -15.28 -6.10 1.35
C ARG A 476 -15.59 -7.13 2.44
N ARG A 477 -14.60 -7.59 3.21
CA ARG A 477 -14.82 -8.64 4.24
C ARG A 477 -15.35 -8.11 5.59
N HIS A 478 -16.42 -7.31 5.59
CA HIS A 478 -17.21 -7.06 6.82
C HIS A 478 -18.74 -7.00 6.63
N ARG A 479 -19.28 -7.09 5.40
CA ARG A 479 -20.75 -7.12 5.22
C ARG A 479 -21.40 -8.51 5.44
N ARG A 480 -20.68 -9.62 5.24
CA ARG A 480 -21.26 -10.98 5.36
C ARG A 480 -21.16 -11.62 6.76
N SER A 481 -20.23 -11.20 7.61
CA SER A 481 -20.11 -11.74 8.98
C SER A 481 -21.23 -11.30 9.93
N ARG A 482 -21.95 -10.21 9.61
CA ARG A 482 -23.07 -9.71 10.45
C ARG A 482 -24.39 -10.47 10.31
N ARG A 483 -24.62 -11.22 9.22
CA ARG A 483 -25.85 -12.06 9.10
C ARG A 483 -25.75 -13.38 9.85
N VAL A 484 -24.56 -13.95 9.98
CA VAL A 484 -24.35 -15.21 10.73
C VAL A 484 -24.23 -14.96 12.24
N ALA A 485 -23.65 -13.82 12.66
CA ALA A 485 -23.60 -13.41 14.07
C ALA A 485 -24.98 -13.02 14.63
N ALA A 486 -25.83 -12.34 13.87
CA ALA A 486 -27.21 -12.04 14.26
C ALA A 486 -28.09 -13.30 14.35
N GLY A 487 -27.83 -14.31 13.51
CA GLY A 487 -28.49 -15.62 13.57
C GLY A 487 -28.09 -16.44 14.80
N ARG A 488 -26.79 -16.42 15.17
CA ARG A 488 -26.29 -17.18 16.34
C ARG A 488 -26.69 -16.53 17.68
N ALA A 489 -26.75 -15.20 17.77
CA ALA A 489 -27.23 -14.50 18.97
C ALA A 489 -28.74 -14.74 19.23
N ALA A 490 -29.55 -14.87 18.17
CA ALA A 490 -30.99 -15.17 18.29
C ALA A 490 -31.26 -16.61 18.75
N VAL A 491 -30.37 -17.56 18.42
CA VAL A 491 -30.46 -18.95 18.87
C VAL A 491 -29.98 -19.10 20.32
N ALA A 492 -28.94 -18.36 20.74
CA ALA A 492 -28.47 -18.32 22.13
C ALA A 492 -29.49 -17.68 23.09
N ALA A 493 -30.17 -16.60 22.68
CA ALA A 493 -31.19 -15.94 23.50
C ALA A 493 -32.47 -16.77 23.72
N ARG A 494 -32.79 -17.73 22.82
CA ARG A 494 -33.91 -18.67 23.01
C ARG A 494 -33.59 -19.78 24.02
N ARG A 495 -32.32 -20.07 24.29
CA ARG A 495 -31.91 -21.07 25.29
C ARG A 495 -31.80 -20.51 26.72
N ALA A 496 -31.76 -19.18 26.89
CA ALA A 496 -31.46 -18.53 28.17
C ALA A 496 -32.69 -17.99 28.95
N GLY A 497 -33.93 -18.28 28.55
CA GLY A 497 -35.11 -18.16 29.42
C GLY A 497 -35.30 -16.86 30.21
N GLN A 498 -35.21 -15.67 29.59
CA GLN A 498 -35.47 -14.38 30.27
C GLN A 498 -36.71 -13.64 29.69
N PRO A 499 -37.81 -13.41 30.45
CA PRO A 499 -39.10 -12.95 29.90
C PRO A 499 -39.23 -11.47 29.55
N SER A 500 -38.26 -10.60 29.85
CA SER A 500 -38.46 -9.14 29.81
C SER A 500 -38.20 -8.45 28.46
N ARG A 501 -37.66 -9.13 27.44
CA ARG A 501 -37.36 -8.54 26.11
C ARG A 501 -38.42 -8.80 25.01
N LEU A 502 -39.43 -9.63 25.29
CA LEU A 502 -40.48 -9.98 24.32
C LEU A 502 -41.55 -8.89 24.10
N ARG A 503 -41.72 -7.94 25.05
CA ARG A 503 -42.72 -6.86 24.93
C ARG A 503 -42.26 -5.68 24.07
N GLN A 504 -40.96 -5.38 24.00
CA GLN A 504 -40.42 -4.28 23.16
C GLN A 504 -40.39 -4.63 21.66
N CYS A 505 -40.14 -5.88 21.28
CA CYS A 505 -40.15 -6.29 19.87
C CYS A 505 -41.54 -6.32 19.21
N ARG A 506 -42.63 -6.46 19.99
CA ARG A 506 -44.00 -6.43 19.45
C ARG A 506 -44.49 -5.01 19.11
N ARG A 507 -43.93 -3.96 19.74
CA ARG A 507 -44.25 -2.56 19.43
C ARG A 507 -43.58 -2.07 18.14
N ALA A 508 -42.32 -2.48 17.89
CA ALA A 508 -41.58 -2.09 16.68
C ALA A 508 -42.15 -2.70 15.37
N ARG A 509 -42.74 -3.90 15.43
CA ARG A 509 -43.38 -4.53 14.25
C ARG A 509 -44.73 -3.93 13.87
N ARG A 510 -45.47 -3.29 14.79
CA ARG A 510 -46.75 -2.63 14.48
C ARG A 510 -46.59 -1.24 13.86
N VAL A 511 -45.48 -0.54 14.13
CA VAL A 511 -45.19 0.77 13.52
C VAL A 511 -44.72 0.65 12.06
N ALA A 512 -43.95 -0.41 11.74
CA ALA A 512 -43.49 -0.68 10.37
C ALA A 512 -44.61 -1.12 9.41
N ALA A 513 -45.72 -1.69 9.92
CA ALA A 513 -46.87 -2.08 9.11
C ALA A 513 -47.83 -0.92 8.79
N GLY A 514 -47.75 0.21 9.51
CA GLY A 514 -48.60 1.38 9.30
C GLY A 514 -48.09 2.37 8.25
N LEU A 515 -46.77 2.40 7.99
CA LEU A 515 -46.15 3.32 7.03
C LEU A 515 -46.18 2.83 5.58
N ALA A 516 -46.43 1.54 5.35
CA ALA A 516 -46.50 0.95 4.01
C ALA A 516 -47.87 1.12 3.29
N ARG A 517 -48.87 1.75 3.94
CA ARG A 517 -50.21 2.00 3.35
C ARG A 517 -50.50 3.47 2.98
N ARG A 518 -49.51 4.38 3.05
CA ARG A 518 -49.67 5.80 2.68
C ARG A 518 -48.88 6.25 1.44
N ALA A 519 -48.23 5.34 0.72
CA ALA A 519 -47.42 5.65 -0.47
C ALA A 519 -48.07 5.18 -1.79
N ALA A 520 -49.41 5.22 -1.88
CA ALA A 520 -50.14 5.02 -3.13
C ALA A 520 -51.31 6.01 -3.19
N GLY A 521 -51.09 7.14 -3.86
CA GLY A 521 -52.13 8.13 -4.17
C GLY A 521 -51.59 9.55 -4.28
N GLY A 522 -51.57 10.12 -5.49
CA GLY A 522 -51.46 11.57 -5.69
C GLY A 522 -50.56 12.01 -6.86
N GLN A 523 -51.17 12.20 -8.02
CA GLN A 523 -50.57 12.77 -9.24
C GLN A 523 -50.54 14.32 -9.22
N SER A 524 -49.58 14.87 -9.98
CA SER A 524 -49.61 16.14 -10.76
C SER A 524 -49.83 17.50 -10.05
N ARG A 525 -48.90 18.45 -10.27
CA ARG A 525 -49.17 19.75 -10.94
C ARG A 525 -47.90 20.59 -11.15
N HIS A 526 -47.92 21.34 -12.26
CA HIS A 526 -46.90 22.27 -12.78
C HIS A 526 -46.63 23.51 -11.92
N GLY A 527 -45.44 24.11 -12.07
CA GLY A 527 -45.16 25.49 -11.66
C GLY A 527 -43.81 26.01 -12.17
N ARG A 528 -43.83 26.87 -13.19
CA ARG A 528 -42.69 27.67 -13.68
C ARG A 528 -42.39 28.84 -12.73
N ALA A 529 -41.12 29.20 -12.56
CA ALA A 529 -40.55 30.56 -12.38
C ALA A 529 -39.12 30.46 -11.82
N ARG A 530 -38.15 31.35 -12.01
CA ARG A 530 -37.86 32.48 -12.91
C ARG A 530 -36.35 32.75 -12.72
N CYS A 531 -35.70 33.22 -13.78
CA CYS A 531 -34.36 33.79 -13.75
C CYS A 531 -34.25 35.00 -12.81
N ALA A 532 -33.08 35.17 -12.18
CA ALA A 532 -32.55 36.47 -11.80
C ALA A 532 -31.07 36.57 -12.23
N ARG A 533 -30.78 37.62 -13.01
CA ARG A 533 -29.45 38.08 -13.45
C ARG A 533 -28.99 39.23 -12.54
N THR A 534 -27.72 39.62 -12.77
CA THR A 534 -26.94 40.83 -12.40
C THR A 534 -26.16 40.73 -11.08
N ASP A 535 -24.86 41.04 -11.00
CA ASP A 535 -24.02 41.90 -11.85
C ASP A 535 -22.50 41.59 -11.68
N PRO A 536 -21.60 41.89 -12.65
CA PRO A 536 -20.17 41.62 -12.59
C PRO A 536 -19.33 42.90 -12.46
N GLN A 537 -18.46 42.99 -11.45
CA GLN A 537 -17.35 43.95 -11.41
C GLN A 537 -16.12 43.35 -10.74
N ALA A 538 -15.08 43.06 -11.53
CA ALA A 538 -13.66 43.20 -11.19
C ALA A 538 -12.80 42.53 -12.27
N ALA A 539 -12.43 43.31 -13.29
CA ALA A 539 -11.29 43.03 -14.14
C ALA A 539 -10.18 44.02 -13.74
N ALA A 540 -8.95 43.54 -13.48
CA ALA A 540 -7.72 44.14 -13.99
C ALA A 540 -6.44 43.53 -13.36
N ARG A 541 -5.48 43.28 -14.25
CA ARG A 541 -4.00 43.45 -14.13
C ARG A 541 -3.20 42.36 -13.41
N TRP A 542 -2.56 41.50 -14.22
CA TRP A 542 -1.25 40.94 -13.91
C TRP A 542 -0.27 41.23 -15.05
N ARG A 543 0.88 41.80 -14.67
CA ARG A 543 1.97 42.27 -15.53
C ARG A 543 2.90 41.11 -15.90
N HIS A 544 3.42 41.16 -17.13
CA HIS A 544 4.62 40.42 -17.57
C HIS A 544 5.88 40.91 -16.85
N PRO A 545 6.92 40.06 -16.82
CA PRO A 545 8.22 40.55 -17.26
C PRO A 545 8.82 39.69 -18.38
N ASP A 546 9.31 40.40 -19.39
CA ASP A 546 10.26 39.96 -20.41
C ASP A 546 11.55 39.40 -19.79
N ARG A 547 12.14 38.41 -20.46
CA ARG A 547 13.57 38.51 -20.86
C ARG A 547 13.88 37.60 -22.04
N ARG A 548 14.28 38.26 -23.12
CA ARG A 548 14.86 37.75 -24.38
C ARG A 548 16.23 37.10 -24.15
N MET A 549 16.58 36.13 -25.00
CA MET A 549 17.89 35.97 -25.66
C MET A 549 17.76 34.84 -26.71
N THR A 550 17.48 35.18 -27.97
CA THR A 550 18.43 35.23 -29.11
C THR A 550 19.04 33.88 -29.52
N ALA A 551 18.51 33.30 -30.60
CA ALA A 551 19.19 32.35 -31.48
C ALA A 551 20.23 33.06 -32.38
N PRO A 552 21.10 32.31 -33.09
CA PRO A 552 20.90 32.28 -34.54
C PRO A 552 21.27 30.95 -35.27
N HIS A 553 20.48 30.69 -36.33
CA HIS A 553 20.83 30.26 -37.70
C HIS A 553 21.69 29.00 -37.96
N THR A 554 21.09 27.89 -38.45
CA THR A 554 20.92 27.43 -39.86
C THR A 554 22.17 26.98 -40.61
N THR A 555 22.22 25.72 -41.08
CA THR A 555 22.56 25.36 -42.49
C THR A 555 22.32 23.87 -42.84
N ARG A 556 21.56 23.68 -43.92
CA ARG A 556 21.67 22.73 -45.06
C ARG A 556 22.11 21.26 -44.89
N ALA A 557 21.24 20.36 -45.37
CA ALA A 557 21.54 19.04 -46.00
C ALA A 557 22.17 19.25 -47.42
N PRO A 558 22.66 18.24 -48.19
CA PRO A 558 22.00 16.95 -48.49
C PRO A 558 22.87 15.70 -48.86
N SER A 559 22.17 14.58 -49.10
CA SER A 559 22.41 13.49 -50.08
C SER A 559 23.61 12.53 -49.97
N GLY A 560 23.34 11.22 -50.13
CA GLY A 560 24.35 10.20 -50.44
C GLY A 560 23.83 8.77 -50.23
N ALA A 561 23.93 7.91 -51.24
CA ALA A 561 23.20 6.65 -51.38
C ALA A 561 24.03 5.38 -51.05
N ARG A 562 23.32 4.25 -50.84
CA ARG A 562 23.72 2.82 -51.03
C ARG A 562 24.85 2.28 -50.10
N VAL A 563 25.03 0.99 -49.76
CA VAL A 563 24.36 -0.33 -49.86
C VAL A 563 25.25 -1.31 -49.02
N ASP A 564 24.64 -2.32 -48.41
CA ASP A 564 25.15 -3.64 -47.96
C ASP A 564 26.20 -3.90 -46.85
N HIS A 565 25.80 -4.88 -46.03
CA HIS A 565 26.51 -6.01 -45.42
C HIS A 565 27.25 -5.94 -44.06
N LEU A 566 26.60 -6.60 -43.09
CA LEU A 566 27.05 -7.68 -42.19
C LEU A 566 28.30 -7.52 -41.29
N ARG A 567 27.98 -7.76 -40.00
CA ARG A 567 28.72 -8.50 -38.94
C ARG A 567 29.70 -7.75 -38.03
N ARG A 568 29.28 -7.79 -36.76
CA ARG A 568 30.05 -8.01 -35.51
C ARG A 568 31.09 -6.95 -35.15
N ALA A 569 30.87 -6.25 -34.03
CA ALA A 569 31.55 -6.56 -32.76
C ALA A 569 31.37 -5.43 -31.71
N LEU A 570 31.13 -5.88 -30.47
CA LEU A 570 31.62 -5.32 -29.20
C LEU A 570 30.94 -4.07 -28.59
N PHE A 571 30.39 -4.33 -27.39
CA PHE A 571 30.45 -3.52 -26.17
C PHE A 571 30.39 -1.99 -26.33
N ARG A 572 29.24 -1.40 -25.97
CA ARG A 572 29.22 -0.14 -25.23
C ARG A 572 27.97 -0.07 -24.35
N ALA A 573 28.19 0.23 -23.08
CA ALA A 573 27.18 0.50 -22.07
C ALA A 573 26.22 1.62 -22.51
N PRO A 574 24.92 1.57 -22.15
CA PRO A 574 24.06 2.72 -22.31
C PRO A 574 24.30 3.71 -21.16
N THR A 575 24.85 4.86 -21.51
CA THR A 575 24.78 6.09 -20.73
C THR A 575 23.32 6.49 -20.44
N PRO A 576 23.02 7.10 -19.28
CA PRO A 576 21.67 7.53 -18.96
C PRO A 576 21.29 8.75 -19.80
N GLY A 577 20.35 8.57 -20.73
CA GLY A 577 19.75 9.66 -21.47
C GLY A 577 18.87 10.51 -20.57
N CYS A 578 19.22 11.79 -20.44
CA CYS A 578 18.40 12.83 -19.82
C CYS A 578 17.02 12.90 -20.49
N GLY A 579 16.01 12.35 -19.82
CA GLY A 579 14.61 12.61 -20.13
C GLY A 579 14.23 14.00 -19.64
N CYS A 580 14.11 14.95 -20.57
CA CYS A 580 13.49 16.26 -20.33
C CYS A 580 12.03 16.05 -19.89
N SER A 581 11.78 16.07 -18.57
CA SER A 581 10.44 16.18 -18.02
C SER A 581 9.95 17.62 -18.23
N ARG A 582 9.14 17.85 -19.25
CA ARG A 582 8.30 19.07 -19.30
C ARG A 582 7.15 18.86 -18.34
N ARG A 583 7.23 19.51 -17.17
CA ARG A 583 6.11 19.70 -16.25
C ARG A 583 5.17 20.74 -16.85
N TRP A 584 3.88 20.46 -16.85
CA TRP A 584 2.81 21.39 -17.18
C TRP A 584 1.81 21.40 -16.04
#